data_AF-A0A285ZSE2-F1
#
_entry.id   AF-A0A285ZSE2-F1
#
_cell.length_a   1.000
_cell.length_b   1.000
_cell.length_c   1.000
_cell.angle_alpha   90.00
_cell.angle_beta   90.00
_cell.angle_gamma   90.00
#
_symmetry.space_group_name_H-M   'P 1'
#
loop_
_entity.id
_entity.type
_entity.pdbx_description
1 polymer ?
#
loop_
_entity_poly.entity_id
_entity_poly.type
_entity_poly.pdbx_seq_one_letter_code
_entity_poly.pdbx_strand_id
1 'polypeptide(L)'
;MEPHSTLWPVLITGMVAIIFFLFSIWKDYDREKRKEQKENSQRNIHLLNLLEDAYLNVEQQYAINSKTIAQIRKKPTEAAPLDFLPTGYLTRLSSALANDSYFTAYNYSYAHINQQQRMKIYNDFSMDLDRLQTRLAELHSYPKSSAEILDNYRESYLQKARTLLTELTELLIQLEEDIAENQDKEELTRTLYNIDTDKMFQAIAEGDIIKLDDEFVGSIHLMLSGLLRPDSAYLKEIMKMCDICQQTTEEYQNLLHTNLALAQRLAQLNGSLEETIGSFGKKLVLVRP
;
A
#
# COMPACT_ATOMS: atom_id res chain seq x y z
N MET A 1 94.97 30.79 -21.21
CA MET A 1 93.72 31.31 -20.61
C MET A 1 92.62 31.07 -21.62
N GLU A 2 91.83 30.01 -21.46
CA GLU A 2 90.51 29.88 -22.09
C GLU A 2 89.59 29.08 -21.15
N PRO A 3 88.27 29.36 -21.13
CA PRO A 3 87.45 29.24 -19.94
C PRO A 3 86.61 27.95 -19.92
N HIS A 4 86.88 27.05 -18.97
CA HIS A 4 85.92 26.02 -18.55
C HIS A 4 84.92 26.61 -17.53
N SER A 5 84.01 27.49 -17.94
CA SER A 5 83.03 28.07 -16.98
C SER A 5 81.58 28.23 -17.48
N THR A 6 81.23 27.78 -18.68
CA THR A 6 79.90 28.04 -19.26
C THR A 6 78.93 26.86 -19.27
N LEU A 7 79.36 25.64 -18.93
CA LEU A 7 78.50 24.43 -18.94
C LEU A 7 77.70 24.23 -17.63
N TRP A 8 78.27 24.62 -16.49
CA TRP A 8 77.63 24.46 -15.18
C TRP A 8 76.34 25.27 -15.02
N PRO A 9 76.26 26.56 -15.44
CA PRO A 9 75.03 27.34 -15.33
C PRO A 9 73.87 26.77 -16.17
N VAL A 10 74.18 26.17 -17.33
CA VAL A 10 73.19 25.57 -18.24
C VAL A 10 72.70 24.22 -17.70
N LEU A 11 73.59 23.41 -17.14
CA LEU A 11 73.21 22.15 -16.48
C LEU A 11 72.39 22.40 -15.20
N ILE A 12 72.74 23.43 -14.42
CA ILE A 12 71.99 23.82 -13.21
C ILE A 12 70.60 24.37 -13.59
N THR A 13 70.49 25.25 -14.57
CA THR A 13 69.18 25.77 -15.02
C THR A 13 68.31 24.69 -15.65
N GLY A 14 68.89 23.73 -16.40
CA GLY A 14 68.20 22.55 -16.91
C GLY A 14 67.67 21.62 -15.82
N MET A 15 68.48 21.31 -14.79
CA MET A 15 68.02 20.49 -13.65
C MET A 15 66.95 21.20 -12.83
N VAL A 16 67.08 22.51 -12.60
CA VAL A 16 66.08 23.31 -11.90
C VAL A 16 64.75 23.32 -12.66
N ALA A 17 64.77 23.47 -13.98
CA ALA A 17 63.56 23.38 -14.81
C ALA A 17 62.89 21.99 -14.73
N ILE A 18 63.68 20.90 -14.72
CA ILE A 18 63.16 19.53 -14.55
C ILE A 18 62.54 19.36 -13.16
N ILE A 19 63.17 19.88 -12.10
CA ILE A 19 62.62 19.82 -10.73
C ILE A 19 61.31 20.61 -10.65
N PHE A 20 61.24 21.82 -11.19
CA PHE A 20 59.99 22.60 -11.25
C PHE A 20 58.90 21.91 -12.06
N PHE A 21 59.26 21.27 -13.18
CA PHE A 21 58.32 20.50 -13.99
C PHE A 21 57.79 19.27 -13.23
N LEU A 22 58.65 18.48 -12.61
CA LEU A 22 58.25 17.33 -11.78
C LEU A 22 57.42 17.74 -10.57
N PHE A 23 57.76 18.85 -9.91
CA PHE A 23 56.98 19.41 -8.80
C PHE A 23 55.60 19.88 -9.27
N SER A 24 55.50 20.46 -10.47
CA SER A 24 54.23 20.88 -11.05
C SER A 24 53.34 19.66 -11.36
N ILE A 25 53.91 18.60 -11.96
CA ILE A 25 53.20 17.33 -12.17
C ILE A 25 52.72 16.73 -10.85
N TRP A 26 53.58 16.70 -9.82
CA TRP A 26 53.23 16.14 -8.53
C TRP A 26 52.12 16.95 -7.83
N LYS A 27 52.16 18.28 -7.94
CA LYS A 27 51.13 19.18 -7.42
C LYS A 27 49.80 19.01 -8.15
N ASP A 28 49.82 18.88 -9.47
CA ASP A 28 48.62 18.65 -10.27
C ASP A 28 48.02 17.26 -9.94
N TYR A 29 48.86 16.24 -9.80
CA TYR A 29 48.46 14.91 -9.33
C TYR A 29 47.82 14.94 -7.92
N ASP A 30 48.42 15.65 -6.96
CA ASP A 30 47.85 15.76 -5.60
C ASP A 30 46.51 16.53 -5.62
N ARG A 31 46.40 17.58 -6.44
CA ARG A 31 45.16 18.34 -6.61
C ARG A 31 44.05 17.47 -7.21
N GLU A 32 44.37 16.70 -8.24
CA GLU A 32 43.43 15.80 -8.91
C GLU A 32 42.97 14.68 -7.97
N LYS A 33 43.90 14.09 -7.22
CA LYS A 33 43.60 13.08 -6.18
C LYS A 33 42.68 13.62 -5.10
N ARG A 34 42.91 14.84 -4.58
CA ARG A 34 42.01 15.46 -3.59
C ARG A 34 40.62 15.73 -4.16
N LYS A 35 40.55 16.14 -5.43
CA LYS A 35 39.27 16.34 -6.13
C LYS A 35 38.50 15.03 -6.24
N GLU A 36 39.17 13.96 -6.66
CA GLU A 36 38.59 12.61 -6.76
C GLU A 36 38.10 12.10 -5.40
N GLN A 37 38.88 12.28 -4.33
CA GLN A 37 38.46 11.93 -2.97
C GLN A 37 37.19 12.66 -2.54
N LYS A 38 37.09 13.96 -2.84
CA LYS A 38 35.91 14.77 -2.53
C LYS A 38 34.70 14.31 -3.33
N GLU A 39 34.87 14.04 -4.63
CA GLU A 39 33.79 13.52 -5.49
C GLU A 39 33.31 12.14 -5.01
N ASN A 40 34.22 11.22 -4.67
CA ASN A 40 33.89 9.90 -4.14
C ASN A 40 33.18 10.00 -2.80
N SER A 41 33.63 10.87 -1.89
CA SER A 41 32.94 11.11 -0.62
C SER A 41 31.51 11.61 -0.85
N GLN A 42 31.31 12.58 -1.75
CA GLN A 42 29.99 13.11 -2.08
C GLN A 42 29.07 12.05 -2.71
N ARG A 43 29.58 11.24 -3.63
CA ARG A 43 28.81 10.12 -4.24
C ARG A 43 28.42 9.08 -3.19
N ASN A 44 29.33 8.72 -2.29
CA ASN A 44 29.03 7.76 -1.22
C ASN A 44 27.99 8.31 -0.24
N ILE A 45 28.08 9.58 0.15
CA ILE A 45 27.06 10.25 0.98
C ILE A 45 25.71 10.24 0.25
N HIS A 46 25.69 10.56 -1.04
CA HIS A 46 24.45 10.54 -1.82
C HIS A 46 23.83 9.12 -1.89
N LEU A 47 24.65 8.09 -2.11
CA LEU A 47 24.21 6.70 -2.08
C LEU A 47 23.63 6.31 -0.72
N LEU A 48 24.31 6.66 0.38
CA LEU A 48 23.82 6.42 1.73
C LEU A 48 22.47 7.08 1.98
N ASN A 49 22.32 8.35 1.59
CA ASN A 49 21.05 9.06 1.75
C ASN A 49 19.93 8.37 0.96
N LEU A 50 20.20 7.92 -0.27
CA LEU A 50 19.22 7.18 -1.06
C LEU A 50 18.84 5.84 -0.41
N LEU A 51 19.80 5.13 0.19
CA LEU A 51 19.54 3.89 0.93
C LEU A 51 18.71 4.17 2.20
N GLU A 52 19.05 5.20 2.98
CA GLU A 52 18.31 5.60 4.18
C GLU A 52 16.87 6.06 3.84
N ASP A 53 16.71 6.88 2.81
CA ASP A 53 15.40 7.30 2.32
C ASP A 53 14.55 6.10 1.91
N ALA A 54 15.16 5.11 1.25
CA ALA A 54 14.46 3.90 0.85
C ALA A 54 14.02 3.06 2.05
N TYR A 55 14.90 2.87 3.03
CA TYR A 55 14.58 2.18 4.27
C TYR A 55 13.41 2.86 5.01
N LEU A 56 13.48 4.17 5.20
CA LEU A 56 12.45 4.93 5.92
C LEU A 56 11.09 4.88 5.20
N ASN A 57 11.08 4.99 3.86
CA ASN A 57 9.83 4.89 3.12
C ASN A 57 9.17 3.51 3.28
N VAL A 58 9.96 2.44 3.28
CA VAL A 58 9.44 1.08 3.45
C VAL A 58 8.88 0.88 4.86
N GLU A 59 9.56 1.39 5.90
CA GLU A 59 9.04 1.39 7.28
C GLU A 59 7.73 2.17 7.40
N GLN A 60 7.66 3.36 6.78
CA GLN A 60 6.44 4.15 6.79
C GLN A 60 5.30 3.46 6.04
N GLN A 61 5.58 2.83 4.90
CA GLN A 61 4.57 2.06 4.16
C GLN A 61 4.07 0.85 4.96
N TYR A 62 4.97 0.14 5.65
CA TYR A 62 4.60 -0.94 6.57
C TYR A 62 3.65 -0.44 7.66
N ALA A 63 3.92 0.73 8.25
CA ALA A 63 3.08 1.33 9.27
C ALA A 63 1.71 1.77 8.73
N ILE A 64 1.66 2.33 7.51
CA ILE A 64 0.41 2.69 6.82
C ILE A 64 -0.45 1.44 6.61
N ASN A 65 0.10 0.40 6.00
CA ASN A 65 -0.59 -0.87 5.77
C ASN A 65 -1.12 -1.48 7.07
N SER A 66 -0.33 -1.40 8.16
CA SER A 66 -0.72 -1.90 9.48
C SER A 66 -1.95 -1.16 10.03
N LYS A 67 -2.02 0.16 9.84
CA LYS A 67 -3.19 0.97 10.22
C LYS A 67 -4.41 0.59 9.39
N THR A 68 -4.26 0.44 8.08
CA THR A 68 -5.36 0.02 7.18
C THR A 68 -5.90 -1.35 7.56
N ILE A 69 -5.04 -2.33 7.86
CA ILE A 69 -5.45 -3.67 8.34
C ILE A 69 -6.27 -3.54 9.63
N ALA A 70 -5.83 -2.72 10.58
CA ALA A 70 -6.55 -2.51 11.83
C ALA A 70 -7.91 -1.83 11.62
N GLN A 71 -8.00 -0.86 10.71
CA GLN A 71 -9.26 -0.21 10.34
C GLN A 71 -10.25 -1.20 9.73
N ILE A 72 -9.81 -1.99 8.73
CA ILE A 72 -10.65 -3.01 8.10
C ILE A 72 -11.15 -4.03 9.12
N ARG A 73 -10.29 -4.50 10.04
CA ARG A 73 -10.69 -5.44 11.10
C ARG A 73 -11.72 -4.84 12.06
N LYS A 74 -11.64 -3.54 12.34
CA LYS A 74 -12.60 -2.85 13.21
C LYS A 74 -13.92 -2.61 12.50
N LYS A 75 -13.88 -2.31 11.21
CA LYS A 75 -15.05 -1.93 10.40
C LYS A 75 -14.94 -2.57 9.01
N PRO A 76 -15.28 -3.86 8.89
CA PRO A 76 -15.06 -4.63 7.67
C PRO A 76 -15.98 -4.26 6.51
N THR A 77 -16.98 -3.42 6.74
CA THR A 77 -17.90 -2.91 5.73
C THR A 77 -17.58 -1.47 5.31
N GLU A 78 -16.60 -0.82 5.94
CA GLU A 78 -16.14 0.50 5.51
C GLU A 78 -14.97 0.36 4.52
N ALA A 79 -15.07 1.05 3.39
CA ALA A 79 -13.96 1.15 2.45
C ALA A 79 -12.86 2.01 3.09
N ALA A 80 -11.68 1.43 3.28
CA ALA A 80 -10.48 2.18 3.63
C ALA A 80 -9.72 2.53 2.34
N PRO A 81 -9.53 3.81 2.00
CA PRO A 81 -8.63 4.15 0.90
C PRO A 81 -7.23 3.61 1.22
N LEU A 82 -6.63 2.93 0.26
CA LEU A 82 -5.25 2.47 0.41
C LEU A 82 -4.31 3.64 0.14
N ASP A 83 -3.52 4.00 1.14
CA ASP A 83 -2.51 5.04 1.04
C ASP A 83 -1.15 4.43 0.68
N PHE A 84 -0.51 4.98 -0.35
CA PHE A 84 0.84 4.57 -0.77
C PHE A 84 1.78 5.76 -0.89
N LEU A 85 3.01 5.58 -0.41
CA LEU A 85 4.08 6.56 -0.55
C LEU A 85 4.66 6.55 -1.97
N PRO A 86 5.14 7.70 -2.47
CA PRO A 86 5.72 7.80 -3.81
C PRO A 86 7.05 7.06 -3.91
N THR A 87 7.25 6.26 -4.96
CA THR A 87 8.41 5.36 -5.11
C THR A 87 9.57 5.91 -5.95
N GLY A 88 9.52 7.16 -6.39
CA GLY A 88 10.54 7.75 -7.28
C GLY A 88 11.97 7.75 -6.72
N TYR A 89 12.15 7.60 -5.40
CA TYR A 89 13.47 7.41 -4.78
C TYR A 89 14.08 6.03 -5.10
N LEU A 90 13.27 4.96 -5.28
CA LEU A 90 13.75 3.62 -5.62
C LEU A 90 14.37 3.58 -7.00
N THR A 91 13.79 4.30 -7.97
CA THR A 91 14.32 4.39 -9.33
C THR A 91 15.68 5.09 -9.33
N ARG A 92 15.80 6.17 -8.53
CA ARG A 92 17.07 6.89 -8.35
C ARG A 92 18.12 6.01 -7.67
N LEU A 93 17.75 5.28 -6.63
CA LEU A 93 18.64 4.35 -5.93
C LEU A 93 19.08 3.19 -6.84
N SER A 94 18.18 2.62 -7.63
CA SER A 94 18.50 1.56 -8.60
C SER A 94 19.50 2.05 -9.65
N SER A 95 19.29 3.27 -10.16
CA SER A 95 20.22 3.91 -11.09
C SER A 95 21.58 4.20 -10.47
N ALA A 96 21.63 4.56 -9.18
CA ALA A 96 22.88 4.77 -8.45
C ALA A 96 23.63 3.44 -8.23
N LEU A 97 22.93 2.37 -7.82
CA LEU A 97 23.55 1.06 -7.59
C LEU A 97 24.11 0.43 -8.86
N ALA A 98 23.46 0.65 -10.01
CA ALA A 98 23.92 0.18 -11.32
C ALA A 98 25.09 0.98 -11.91
N ASN A 99 25.53 2.07 -11.27
CA ASN A 99 26.54 2.97 -11.81
C ASN A 99 27.93 2.71 -11.20
N ASP A 100 28.90 2.38 -12.06
CA ASP A 100 30.28 2.05 -11.68
C ASP A 100 30.98 3.13 -10.83
N SER A 101 30.64 4.41 -11.03
CA SER A 101 31.22 5.51 -10.25
C SER A 101 30.76 5.50 -8.80
N TYR A 102 29.54 5.03 -8.52
CA TYR A 102 29.01 4.85 -7.17
C TYR A 102 29.60 3.61 -6.51
N PHE A 103 29.77 2.51 -7.25
CA PHE A 103 30.48 1.33 -6.76
C PHE A 103 31.94 1.66 -6.39
N THR A 104 32.62 2.46 -7.23
CA THR A 104 33.99 2.93 -6.98
C THR A 104 34.05 3.81 -5.72
N ALA A 105 33.13 4.76 -5.58
CA ALA A 105 33.02 5.62 -4.41
C ALA A 105 32.75 4.85 -3.11
N TYR A 106 31.86 3.85 -3.17
CA TYR A 106 31.57 2.93 -2.08
C TYR A 106 32.80 2.10 -1.69
N ASN A 107 33.47 1.51 -2.67
CA ASN A 107 34.68 0.72 -2.44
C ASN A 107 35.80 1.53 -1.77
N TYR A 108 35.96 2.79 -2.18
CA TYR A 108 36.92 3.71 -1.60
C TYR A 108 36.57 4.03 -0.13
N SER A 109 35.30 4.33 0.14
CA SER A 109 34.85 4.79 1.46
C SER A 109 34.90 3.68 2.52
N TYR A 110 34.67 2.42 2.14
CA TYR A 110 34.69 1.26 3.05
C TYR A 110 35.90 0.35 2.82
N ALA A 111 37.05 0.94 2.46
CA ALA A 111 38.30 0.19 2.25
C ALA A 111 38.77 -0.58 3.51
N HIS A 112 38.31 -0.20 4.70
CA HIS A 112 38.57 -0.90 5.97
C HIS A 112 37.82 -2.23 6.10
N ILE A 113 36.75 -2.43 5.32
CA ILE A 113 36.02 -3.70 5.24
C ILE A 113 36.73 -4.60 4.22
N ASN A 114 36.84 -5.89 4.52
CA ASN A 114 37.36 -6.90 3.59
C ASN A 114 36.66 -6.78 2.22
N GLN A 115 37.45 -6.81 1.13
CA GLN A 115 36.93 -6.60 -0.23
C GLN A 115 35.77 -7.54 -0.59
N GLN A 116 35.88 -8.84 -0.29
CA GLN A 116 34.80 -9.80 -0.58
C GLN A 116 33.53 -9.47 0.21
N GLN A 117 33.68 -9.11 1.48
CA GLN A 117 32.56 -8.73 2.34
C GLN A 117 31.90 -7.44 1.86
N ARG A 118 32.69 -6.44 1.45
CA ARG A 118 32.19 -5.16 0.94
C ARG A 118 31.44 -5.33 -0.39
N MET A 119 32.02 -6.07 -1.33
CA MET A 119 31.35 -6.39 -2.60
C MET A 119 30.03 -7.15 -2.36
N LYS A 120 30.03 -8.09 -1.40
CA LYS A 120 28.82 -8.79 -0.99
C LYS A 120 27.76 -7.83 -0.48
N ILE A 121 28.10 -6.92 0.45
CA ILE A 121 27.14 -5.94 1.00
C ILE A 121 26.53 -5.07 -0.12
N TYR A 122 27.35 -4.59 -1.06
CA TYR A 122 26.87 -3.78 -2.19
C TYR A 122 25.90 -4.55 -3.09
N ASN A 123 26.26 -5.77 -3.47
CA ASN A 123 25.40 -6.62 -4.30
C ASN A 123 24.10 -6.99 -3.57
N ASP A 124 24.21 -7.27 -2.27
CA ASP A 124 23.09 -7.56 -1.40
C ASP A 124 22.12 -6.37 -1.29
N PHE A 125 22.61 -5.12 -1.30
CA PHE A 125 21.75 -3.93 -1.41
C PHE A 125 21.00 -3.88 -2.74
N SER A 126 21.66 -4.22 -3.86
CA SER A 126 20.99 -4.28 -5.16
C SER A 126 19.89 -5.34 -5.18
N MET A 127 20.15 -6.53 -4.63
CA MET A 127 19.17 -7.61 -4.56
C MET A 127 17.97 -7.24 -3.66
N ASP A 128 18.23 -6.62 -2.51
CA ASP A 128 17.14 -6.17 -1.62
C ASP A 128 16.34 -5.03 -2.27
N LEU A 129 16.96 -4.16 -3.07
CA LEU A 129 16.26 -3.12 -3.79
C LEU A 129 15.30 -3.69 -4.85
N ASP A 130 15.74 -4.69 -5.62
CA ASP A 130 14.88 -5.35 -6.61
C ASP A 130 13.66 -6.01 -5.93
N ARG A 131 13.88 -6.62 -4.76
CA ARG A 131 12.80 -7.15 -3.93
C ARG A 131 11.86 -6.05 -3.46
N LEU A 132 12.39 -4.94 -2.92
CA LEU A 132 11.59 -3.78 -2.49
C LEU A 132 10.75 -3.21 -3.62
N GLN A 133 11.34 -3.01 -4.80
CA GLN A 133 10.63 -2.53 -5.99
C GLN A 133 9.49 -3.46 -6.38
N THR A 134 9.72 -4.77 -6.37
CA THR A 134 8.67 -5.76 -6.68
C THR A 134 7.53 -5.68 -5.67
N ARG A 135 7.83 -5.64 -4.37
CA ARG A 135 6.82 -5.58 -3.30
C ARG A 135 6.03 -4.27 -3.30
N LEU A 136 6.69 -3.14 -3.58
CA LEU A 136 6.01 -1.85 -3.67
C LEU A 136 5.19 -1.75 -4.97
N ALA A 137 5.64 -2.33 -6.07
CA ALA A 137 4.82 -2.42 -7.28
C ALA A 137 3.55 -3.26 -7.07
N GLU A 138 3.66 -4.39 -6.35
CA GLU A 138 2.50 -5.18 -5.93
C GLU A 138 1.50 -4.31 -5.16
N LEU A 139 1.97 -3.48 -4.21
CA LEU A 139 1.11 -2.53 -3.48
C LEU A 139 0.36 -1.55 -4.36
N HIS A 140 1.07 -0.90 -5.28
CA HIS A 140 0.48 0.13 -6.12
C HIS A 140 -0.55 -0.42 -7.12
N SER A 141 -0.66 -1.73 -7.29
CA SER A 141 -1.70 -2.36 -8.12
C SER A 141 -3.07 -2.47 -7.42
N TYR A 142 -3.11 -2.43 -6.08
CA TYR A 142 -4.32 -2.58 -5.26
C TYR A 142 -5.24 -1.34 -5.11
N PRO A 143 -4.77 -0.07 -5.04
CA PRO A 143 -5.62 1.06 -4.63
C PRO A 143 -6.74 1.34 -5.62
N LYS A 144 -6.44 1.33 -6.94
CA LYS A 144 -7.43 1.67 -7.96
C LYS A 144 -8.54 0.61 -8.07
N SER A 145 -8.18 -0.66 -7.97
CA SER A 145 -9.14 -1.76 -8.06
C SER A 145 -9.97 -1.89 -6.78
N SER A 146 -9.36 -1.75 -5.61
CA SER A 146 -10.08 -1.98 -4.33
C SER A 146 -11.13 -0.92 -4.03
N ALA A 147 -10.82 0.38 -4.15
CA ALA A 147 -11.78 1.44 -3.81
C ALA A 147 -13.03 1.40 -4.70
N GLU A 148 -12.84 1.32 -6.02
CA GLU A 148 -13.95 1.27 -6.99
C GLU A 148 -14.82 0.01 -6.79
N ILE A 149 -14.21 -1.16 -6.57
CA ILE A 149 -14.95 -2.41 -6.34
C ILE A 149 -15.78 -2.33 -5.04
N LEU A 150 -15.19 -1.81 -3.96
CA LEU A 150 -15.87 -1.71 -2.67
C LEU A 150 -17.02 -0.71 -2.68
N ASP A 151 -16.82 0.45 -3.34
CA ASP A 151 -17.88 1.44 -3.51
C ASP A 151 -19.05 0.87 -4.32
N ASN A 152 -18.78 0.09 -5.37
CA ASN A 152 -19.82 -0.60 -6.14
C ASN A 152 -20.62 -1.60 -5.30
N TYR A 153 -19.96 -2.41 -4.47
CA TYR A 153 -20.67 -3.34 -3.56
C TYR A 153 -21.51 -2.60 -2.53
N ARG A 154 -20.98 -1.52 -1.95
CA ARG A 154 -21.71 -0.67 -0.99
C ARG A 154 -22.93 -0.02 -1.63
N GLU A 155 -22.79 0.54 -2.82
CA GLU A 155 -23.90 1.15 -3.56
C GLU A 155 -24.97 0.11 -3.93
N SER A 156 -24.55 -1.06 -4.43
CA SER A 156 -25.45 -2.19 -4.73
C SER A 156 -26.24 -2.61 -3.49
N TYR A 157 -25.56 -2.78 -2.35
CA TYR A 157 -26.22 -3.13 -1.08
C TYR A 157 -27.28 -2.10 -0.69
N LEU A 158 -26.92 -0.81 -0.67
CA LEU A 158 -27.85 0.26 -0.30
C LEU A 158 -29.03 0.36 -1.28
N GLN A 159 -28.79 0.12 -2.57
CA GLN A 159 -29.85 0.09 -3.57
C GLN A 159 -30.83 -1.06 -3.31
N LYS A 160 -30.34 -2.28 -3.04
CA LYS A 160 -31.21 -3.42 -2.74
C LYS A 160 -31.98 -3.23 -1.43
N ALA A 161 -31.35 -2.66 -0.40
CA ALA A 161 -32.03 -2.31 0.85
C ALA A 161 -33.17 -1.29 0.64
N ARG A 162 -32.96 -0.29 -0.25
CA ARG A 162 -34.03 0.64 -0.65
C ARG A 162 -35.16 -0.08 -1.38
N THR A 163 -34.83 -0.99 -2.30
CA THR A 163 -35.84 -1.80 -3.00
C THR A 163 -36.66 -2.63 -2.02
N LEU A 164 -36.01 -3.29 -1.05
CA LEU A 164 -36.71 -4.04 0.00
C LEU A 164 -37.73 -3.16 0.74
N LEU A 165 -37.32 -1.96 1.15
CA LEU A 165 -38.18 -1.03 1.88
C LEU A 165 -39.37 -0.54 1.04
N THR A 166 -39.16 -0.26 -0.25
CA THR A 166 -40.24 0.07 -1.18
C THR A 166 -41.25 -1.07 -1.29
N GLU A 167 -40.78 -2.30 -1.50
CA GLU A 167 -41.63 -3.49 -1.65
C GLU A 167 -42.41 -3.82 -0.37
N LEU A 168 -41.79 -3.65 0.81
CA LEU A 168 -42.48 -3.79 2.10
C LEU A 168 -43.59 -2.76 2.27
N THR A 169 -43.34 -1.52 1.85
CA THR A 169 -44.33 -0.43 1.95
C THR A 169 -45.49 -0.66 0.99
N GLU A 170 -45.21 -1.09 -0.25
CA GLU A 170 -46.24 -1.43 -1.24
C GLU A 170 -47.13 -2.58 -0.77
N LEU A 171 -46.55 -3.62 -0.17
CA LEU A 171 -47.31 -4.73 0.41
C LEU A 171 -48.19 -4.26 1.57
N LEU A 172 -47.69 -3.39 2.45
CA LEU A 172 -48.49 -2.84 3.55
C LEU A 172 -49.72 -2.09 3.02
N ILE A 173 -49.56 -1.26 2.00
CA ILE A 173 -50.66 -0.52 1.36
C ILE A 173 -51.66 -1.50 0.73
N GLN A 174 -51.17 -2.50 -0.01
CA GLN A 174 -52.03 -3.52 -0.60
C GLN A 174 -52.86 -4.26 0.45
N LEU A 175 -52.27 -4.57 1.61
CA LEU A 175 -52.98 -5.19 2.72
C LEU A 175 -54.01 -4.24 3.34
N GLU A 176 -53.73 -2.95 3.46
CA GLU A 176 -54.72 -1.97 3.95
C GLU A 176 -55.93 -1.84 3.01
N GLU A 177 -55.71 -1.93 1.69
CA GLU A 177 -56.76 -1.81 0.67
C GLU A 177 -57.55 -3.11 0.43
N ASP A 178 -56.99 -4.28 0.75
CA ASP A 178 -57.64 -5.57 0.53
C ASP A 178 -58.90 -5.71 1.39
N ILE A 179 -60.06 -5.95 0.78
CA ILE A 179 -61.34 -6.06 1.48
C ILE A 179 -61.54 -7.48 2.05
N ALA A 180 -60.73 -8.46 1.61
CA ALA A 180 -60.80 -9.82 2.11
C ALA A 180 -60.09 -9.96 3.47
N GLU A 181 -60.87 -9.98 4.55
CA GLU A 181 -60.35 -10.37 5.86
C GLU A 181 -60.14 -11.89 5.93
N ASN A 182 -58.88 -12.30 6.06
CA ASN A 182 -58.49 -13.68 6.29
C ASN A 182 -57.29 -13.74 7.26
N GLN A 183 -57.01 -14.94 7.76
CA GLN A 183 -55.96 -15.16 8.77
C GLN A 183 -54.55 -14.83 8.24
N ASP A 184 -54.29 -15.04 6.94
CA ASP A 184 -52.99 -14.70 6.33
C ASP A 184 -52.76 -13.19 6.34
N LYS A 185 -53.79 -12.43 5.97
CA LYS A 185 -53.77 -10.97 5.97
C LYS A 185 -53.48 -10.44 7.38
N GLU A 186 -54.23 -10.89 8.39
CA GLU A 186 -54.06 -10.42 9.78
C GLU A 186 -52.65 -10.71 10.30
N GLU A 187 -52.13 -11.92 10.05
CA GLU A 187 -50.81 -12.33 10.50
C GLU A 187 -49.68 -11.57 9.79
N LEU A 188 -49.79 -11.38 8.48
CA LEU A 188 -48.82 -10.64 7.67
C LEU A 188 -48.81 -9.16 8.04
N THR A 189 -49.98 -8.52 8.14
CA THR A 189 -50.11 -7.12 8.57
C THR A 189 -49.49 -6.90 9.96
N ARG A 190 -49.80 -7.78 10.94
CA ARG A 190 -49.20 -7.71 12.27
C ARG A 190 -47.68 -7.84 12.23
N THR A 191 -47.16 -8.71 11.36
CA THR A 191 -45.71 -8.93 11.22
C THR A 191 -45.03 -7.69 10.63
N LEU A 192 -45.61 -7.11 9.57
CA LEU A 192 -45.04 -5.94 8.90
C LEU A 192 -45.07 -4.68 9.77
N TYR A 193 -46.12 -4.46 10.58
CA TYR A 193 -46.18 -3.30 11.50
C TYR A 193 -45.14 -3.35 12.63
N ASN A 194 -44.50 -4.49 12.88
CA ASN A 194 -43.40 -4.57 13.84
C ASN A 194 -42.06 -4.06 13.26
N ILE A 195 -42.00 -3.77 11.96
CA ILE A 195 -40.81 -3.23 11.31
C ILE A 195 -40.76 -1.72 11.53
N ASP A 196 -39.70 -1.24 12.17
CA ASP A 196 -39.44 0.18 12.38
C ASP A 196 -38.86 0.81 11.10
N THR A 197 -39.75 1.13 10.15
CA THR A 197 -39.39 1.65 8.83
C THR A 197 -38.67 2.99 8.90
N ASP A 198 -39.01 3.86 9.87
CA ASP A 198 -38.32 5.13 10.11
C ASP A 198 -36.85 4.94 10.48
N LYS A 199 -36.55 4.01 11.40
CA LYS A 199 -35.16 3.67 11.72
C LYS A 199 -34.42 3.03 10.54
N MET A 200 -35.12 2.24 9.72
CA MET A 200 -34.52 1.67 8.52
C MET A 200 -34.16 2.77 7.51
N PHE A 201 -35.07 3.73 7.27
CA PHE A 201 -34.78 4.92 6.43
C PHE A 201 -33.60 5.71 6.98
N GLN A 202 -33.54 5.92 8.30
CA GLN A 202 -32.41 6.59 8.93
C GLN A 202 -31.10 5.84 8.70
N ALA A 203 -31.07 4.52 8.88
CA ALA A 203 -29.88 3.71 8.66
C ALA A 203 -29.43 3.70 7.19
N ILE A 204 -30.37 3.69 6.23
CA ILE A 204 -30.07 3.86 4.80
C ILE A 204 -29.46 5.25 4.52
N ALA A 205 -30.01 6.30 5.12
CA ALA A 205 -29.53 7.67 4.93
C ALA A 205 -28.12 7.88 5.53
N GLU A 206 -27.86 7.27 6.68
CA GLU A 206 -26.55 7.26 7.33
C GLU A 206 -25.56 6.32 6.64
N GLY A 207 -26.06 5.40 5.81
CA GLY A 207 -25.25 4.39 5.12
C GLY A 207 -24.63 3.38 6.07
N ASP A 208 -25.30 3.07 7.18
CA ASP A 208 -24.88 2.11 8.21
C ASP A 208 -25.28 0.68 7.81
N ILE A 209 -24.42 0.07 7.00
CA ILE A 209 -24.63 -1.26 6.41
C ILE A 209 -24.69 -2.35 7.48
N ILE A 210 -23.94 -2.21 8.58
CA ILE A 210 -23.93 -3.22 9.65
C ILE A 210 -25.29 -3.25 10.34
N LYS A 211 -25.77 -2.07 10.73
CA LYS A 211 -27.08 -1.94 11.34
C LYS A 211 -28.19 -2.40 10.41
N LEU A 212 -28.09 -2.07 9.11
CA LEU A 212 -29.05 -2.51 8.11
C LEU A 212 -29.13 -4.03 8.01
N ASP A 213 -27.99 -4.72 7.99
CA ASP A 213 -27.97 -6.18 7.86
C ASP A 213 -28.48 -6.87 9.13
N ASP A 214 -27.91 -6.48 10.29
CA ASP A 214 -28.14 -7.14 11.58
C ASP A 214 -29.54 -6.87 12.15
N GLU A 215 -30.02 -5.61 12.07
CA GLU A 215 -31.29 -5.23 12.70
C GLU A 215 -32.48 -5.38 11.74
N PHE A 216 -32.28 -5.14 10.43
CA PHE A 216 -33.38 -5.05 9.47
C PHE A 216 -33.39 -6.21 8.47
N VAL A 217 -32.42 -6.32 7.56
CA VAL A 217 -32.46 -7.27 6.45
C VAL A 217 -32.56 -8.72 6.96
N GLY A 218 -31.69 -9.11 7.90
CA GLY A 218 -31.71 -10.45 8.48
C GLY A 218 -33.01 -10.73 9.25
N SER A 219 -33.45 -9.79 10.08
CA SER A 219 -34.69 -9.90 10.86
C SER A 219 -35.92 -10.03 9.97
N ILE A 220 -36.02 -9.20 8.92
CA ILE A 220 -37.10 -9.20 7.94
C ILE A 220 -37.11 -10.52 7.18
N HIS A 221 -35.94 -11.02 6.76
CA HIS A 221 -35.85 -12.30 6.08
C HIS A 221 -36.38 -13.45 6.94
N LEU A 222 -36.01 -13.50 8.23
CA LEU A 222 -36.49 -14.51 9.17
C LEU A 222 -38.00 -14.41 9.40
N MET A 223 -38.51 -13.19 9.57
CA MET A 223 -39.95 -12.94 9.73
C MET A 223 -40.74 -13.42 8.52
N LEU A 224 -40.32 -13.02 7.31
CA LEU A 224 -40.99 -13.37 6.05
C LEU A 224 -40.90 -14.88 5.76
N SER A 225 -39.75 -15.50 6.03
CA SER A 225 -39.58 -16.94 5.84
C SER A 225 -40.53 -17.75 6.72
N GLY A 226 -40.83 -17.26 7.93
CA GLY A 226 -41.82 -17.87 8.83
C GLY A 226 -43.27 -17.81 8.31
N LEU A 227 -43.55 -16.94 7.34
CA LEU A 227 -44.87 -16.75 6.73
C LEU A 227 -45.04 -17.52 5.42
N LEU A 228 -44.01 -18.21 4.92
CA LEU A 228 -44.08 -19.00 3.70
C LEU A 228 -45.00 -20.22 3.89
N ARG A 229 -46.25 -20.08 3.44
CA ARG A 229 -47.27 -21.12 3.43
C ARG A 229 -47.75 -21.37 1.99
N PRO A 230 -47.80 -22.65 1.52
CA PRO A 230 -48.17 -22.97 0.14
C PRO A 230 -49.51 -22.40 -0.32
N ASP A 231 -50.47 -22.28 0.59
CA ASP A 231 -51.84 -21.84 0.29
C ASP A 231 -52.06 -20.34 0.58
N SER A 232 -51.01 -19.59 0.93
CA SER A 232 -51.15 -18.18 1.26
C SER A 232 -51.47 -17.33 0.04
N ALA A 233 -52.46 -16.44 0.19
CA ALA A 233 -52.83 -15.48 -0.86
C ALA A 233 -51.69 -14.51 -1.23
N TYR A 234 -50.72 -14.31 -0.33
CA TYR A 234 -49.58 -13.39 -0.50
C TYR A 234 -48.23 -14.11 -0.68
N LEU A 235 -48.27 -15.43 -0.99
CA LEU A 235 -47.06 -16.24 -1.09
C LEU A 235 -46.05 -15.65 -2.09
N LYS A 236 -46.52 -15.13 -3.22
CA LYS A 236 -45.66 -14.61 -4.30
C LYS A 236 -44.90 -13.37 -3.85
N GLU A 237 -45.57 -12.47 -3.14
CA GLU A 237 -45.03 -11.23 -2.60
C GLU A 237 -44.02 -11.54 -1.49
N ILE A 238 -44.35 -12.47 -0.59
CA ILE A 238 -43.44 -12.93 0.48
C ILE A 238 -42.18 -13.55 -0.13
N MET A 239 -42.31 -14.41 -1.14
CA MET A 239 -41.16 -15.01 -1.84
C MET A 239 -40.27 -13.94 -2.50
N LYS A 240 -40.88 -12.99 -3.22
CA LYS A 240 -40.13 -11.87 -3.84
C LYS A 240 -39.30 -11.10 -2.83
N MET A 241 -39.86 -10.78 -1.66
CA MET A 241 -39.13 -10.07 -0.61
C MET A 241 -38.03 -10.92 0.03
N CYS A 242 -38.26 -12.23 0.22
CA CYS A 242 -37.22 -13.15 0.69
C CYS A 242 -36.03 -13.17 -0.29
N ASP A 243 -36.29 -13.23 -1.60
CA ASP A 243 -35.24 -13.17 -2.62
C ASP A 243 -34.44 -11.86 -2.55
N ILE A 244 -35.12 -10.71 -2.34
CA ILE A 244 -34.44 -9.41 -2.17
C ILE A 244 -33.57 -9.42 -0.91
N CYS A 245 -34.08 -9.94 0.21
CA CYS A 245 -33.30 -10.04 1.44
C CYS A 245 -32.05 -10.92 1.27
N GLN A 246 -32.21 -12.07 0.61
CA GLN A 246 -31.10 -12.98 0.32
C GLN A 246 -30.04 -12.28 -0.54
N GLN A 247 -30.44 -11.64 -1.64
CA GLN A 247 -29.51 -10.91 -2.49
C GLN A 247 -28.82 -9.75 -1.76
N THR A 248 -29.54 -9.05 -0.87
CA THR A 248 -28.97 -7.97 -0.06
C THR A 248 -27.91 -8.50 0.90
N THR A 249 -28.20 -9.63 1.54
CA THR A 249 -27.26 -10.34 2.43
C THR A 249 -26.02 -10.82 1.65
N GLU A 250 -26.20 -11.33 0.43
CA GLU A 250 -25.08 -11.74 -0.43
C GLU A 250 -24.14 -10.57 -0.74
N GLU A 251 -24.66 -9.38 -1.05
CA GLU A 251 -23.83 -8.19 -1.27
C GLU A 251 -23.08 -7.76 -0.01
N TYR A 252 -23.72 -7.85 1.16
CA TYR A 252 -23.05 -7.61 2.44
C TYR A 252 -21.88 -8.57 2.66
N GLN A 253 -22.10 -9.87 2.43
CA GLN A 253 -21.06 -10.89 2.59
C GLN A 253 -19.94 -10.71 1.57
N ASN A 254 -20.25 -10.31 0.33
CA ASN A 254 -19.25 -9.99 -0.69
C ASN A 254 -18.37 -8.81 -0.28
N LEU A 255 -18.98 -7.74 0.26
CA LEU A 255 -18.27 -6.59 0.79
C LEU A 255 -17.31 -7.00 1.92
N LEU A 256 -17.83 -7.73 2.91
CA LEU A 256 -17.07 -8.21 4.06
C LEU A 256 -15.91 -9.13 3.63
N HIS A 257 -16.18 -10.09 2.77
CA HIS A 257 -15.18 -11.01 2.23
C HIS A 257 -14.07 -10.27 1.48
N THR A 258 -14.44 -9.31 0.62
CA THR A 258 -13.49 -8.53 -0.19
C THR A 258 -12.56 -7.70 0.71
N ASN A 259 -13.12 -7.01 1.70
CA ASN A 259 -12.33 -6.22 2.65
C ASN A 259 -11.41 -7.10 3.50
N LEU A 260 -11.91 -8.22 4.02
CA LEU A 260 -11.07 -9.16 4.78
C LEU A 260 -9.96 -9.77 3.93
N ALA A 261 -10.23 -10.11 2.67
CA ALA A 261 -9.23 -10.58 1.73
C ALA A 261 -8.17 -9.51 1.44
N LEU A 262 -8.57 -8.24 1.31
CA LEU A 262 -7.64 -7.13 1.17
C LEU A 262 -6.73 -6.99 2.40
N ALA A 263 -7.29 -7.04 3.61
CA ALA A 263 -6.51 -7.01 4.84
C ALA A 263 -5.51 -8.18 4.94
N GLN A 264 -5.89 -9.38 4.50
CA GLN A 264 -5.00 -10.53 4.44
C GLN A 264 -3.85 -10.32 3.45
N ARG A 265 -4.12 -9.78 2.26
CA ARG A 265 -3.09 -9.47 1.26
C ARG A 265 -2.11 -8.41 1.76
N LEU A 266 -2.61 -7.34 2.37
CA LEU A 266 -1.76 -6.33 3.02
C LEU A 266 -0.90 -6.93 4.14
N ALA A 267 -1.44 -7.87 4.93
CA ALA A 267 -0.70 -8.53 5.99
C ALA A 267 0.42 -9.43 5.46
N GLN A 268 0.14 -10.23 4.42
CA GLN A 268 1.15 -11.08 3.76
C GLN A 268 2.30 -10.24 3.22
N LEU A 269 1.95 -9.13 2.58
CA LEU A 269 2.94 -8.21 2.06
C LEU A 269 3.73 -7.54 3.18
N ASN A 270 3.08 -7.09 4.27
CA ASN A 270 3.78 -6.50 5.41
C ASN A 270 4.81 -7.47 5.99
N GLY A 271 4.50 -8.77 6.05
CA GLY A 271 5.51 -9.79 6.40
C GLY A 271 6.73 -9.76 5.49
N SER A 272 6.53 -9.63 4.17
CA SER A 272 7.64 -9.48 3.21
C SER A 272 8.41 -8.17 3.37
N LEU A 273 7.71 -7.06 3.66
CA LEU A 273 8.35 -5.76 3.89
C LEU A 273 9.17 -5.79 5.18
N GLU A 274 8.66 -6.40 6.25
CA GLU A 274 9.36 -6.55 7.54
C GLU A 274 10.66 -7.33 7.42
N GLU A 275 10.64 -8.45 6.72
CA GLU A 275 11.86 -9.22 6.41
C GLU A 275 12.88 -8.35 5.65
N THR A 276 12.40 -7.57 4.70
CA THR A 276 13.26 -6.71 3.87
C THR A 276 13.83 -5.54 4.68
N ILE A 277 13.02 -4.87 5.51
CA ILE A 277 13.47 -3.85 6.47
C ILE A 277 14.54 -4.45 7.38
N GLY A 278 14.32 -5.63 7.95
CA GLY A 278 15.27 -6.28 8.84
C GLY A 278 16.60 -6.63 8.16
N SER A 279 16.58 -7.14 6.93
CA SER A 279 17.77 -7.42 6.12
C SER A 279 18.52 -6.13 5.77
N PHE A 280 17.81 -5.16 5.24
CA PHE A 280 18.35 -3.90 4.72
C PHE A 280 18.91 -3.03 5.84
N GLY A 281 18.20 -2.92 6.96
CA GLY A 281 18.62 -2.18 8.15
C GLY A 281 19.92 -2.73 8.76
N LYS A 282 20.07 -4.06 8.86
CA LYS A 282 21.32 -4.68 9.32
C LYS A 282 22.51 -4.29 8.45
N LYS A 283 22.32 -4.21 7.13
CA LYS A 283 23.38 -3.83 6.17
C LYS A 283 23.70 -2.34 6.26
N LEU A 284 22.68 -1.49 6.38
CA LEU A 284 22.84 -0.05 6.59
C LEU A 284 23.71 0.25 7.82
N VAL A 285 23.51 -0.46 8.93
CA VAL A 285 24.34 -0.30 10.14
C VAL A 285 25.83 -0.56 9.87
N LEU A 286 26.17 -1.51 8.99
CA LEU A 286 27.56 -1.85 8.65
C LEU A 286 28.25 -0.80 7.77
N VAL A 287 27.48 0.05 7.11
CA VAL A 287 27.98 1.09 6.20
C VAL A 287 27.65 2.49 6.72
N ARG A 288 27.14 2.61 7.94
CA ARG A 288 26.95 3.90 8.60
C ARG A 288 28.31 4.35 9.17
N PRO A 289 28.74 5.60 8.93
CA PRO A 289 29.98 6.13 9.50
C PRO A 289 29.94 6.20 11.04
#